data_AF-A0ABD3RHE8-F1
#
_entry.id   AF-A0ABD3RHE8-F1
#
_cell.length_a   1.000
_cell.length_b   1.000
_cell.length_c   1.000
_cell.angle_alpha   90.00
_cell.angle_beta   90.00
_cell.angle_gamma   90.00
#
_symmetry.space_group_name_H-M   'P 1'
#
loop_
_entity.id
_entity.type
_entity.pdbx_description
1 polymer ?
#
loop_
_entity_poly.entity_id
_entity_poly.type
_entity_poly.pdbx_seq_one_letter_code
_entity_poly.pdbx_strand_id
1 'polypeptide(L)'
;MDDSGMIKIGPVGSKSGNIWDEKGHNKIFQIFISHDDEINSIQFQYAENGTLVLSDLQGRSDGYKFDVVKLNHPSEYVTWISGFKNNNNSHLISITFGTNHGQYGPFGQSTGKDKEFLFRLGEDRQFGGFHGTADNNSVKSIGVYLKPVAILDSFTKTDKALKEGENWEMLG
;
A
#
# COMPACT_ATOMS: atom_id res chain seq x y z
N MET A 1 -10.36 -6.46 -13.45
CA MET A 1 -9.70 -7.69 -12.99
C MET A 1 -10.66 -8.37 -12.02
N ASP A 2 -10.54 -9.67 -11.80
CA ASP A 2 -11.38 -10.35 -10.81
C ASP A 2 -10.96 -9.92 -9.39
N ASP A 3 -11.79 -9.10 -8.75
CA ASP A 3 -11.58 -8.54 -7.42
C ASP A 3 -12.14 -9.46 -6.30
N SER A 4 -12.59 -10.67 -6.65
CA SER A 4 -13.30 -11.59 -5.74
C SER A 4 -12.40 -12.36 -4.75
N GLY A 5 -11.08 -12.10 -4.72
CA GLY A 5 -10.13 -12.81 -3.86
C GLY A 5 -9.26 -11.96 -2.93
N MET A 6 -9.50 -10.65 -2.80
CA MET A 6 -8.66 -9.78 -1.96
C MET A 6 -9.01 -9.86 -0.47
N ILE A 7 -8.00 -9.90 0.38
CA ILE A 7 -8.12 -9.86 1.84
C ILE A 7 -8.08 -8.39 2.30
N LYS A 8 -9.10 -7.93 3.02
CA LYS A 8 -9.16 -6.57 3.58
C LYS A 8 -8.51 -6.53 4.97
N ILE A 9 -7.40 -5.82 5.10
CA ILE A 9 -6.62 -5.69 6.35
C ILE A 9 -6.87 -4.29 6.95
N GLY A 10 -7.14 -4.23 8.26
CA GLY A 10 -7.47 -3.00 8.97
C GLY A 10 -8.93 -2.55 8.76
N PRO A 11 -9.23 -1.24 8.83
CA PRO A 11 -8.27 -0.14 8.93
C PRO A 11 -7.76 0.05 10.36
N VAL A 12 -6.56 0.58 10.48
CA VAL A 12 -6.06 1.18 11.71
C VAL A 12 -6.46 2.64 11.71
N GLY A 13 -7.10 3.09 12.78
CA GLY A 13 -7.51 4.47 12.92
C GLY A 13 -8.93 4.62 13.50
N SER A 14 -9.51 5.81 13.36
CA SER A 14 -10.89 6.09 13.73
C SER A 14 -11.83 5.78 12.57
N LYS A 15 -13.01 5.21 12.86
CA LYS A 15 -14.07 4.95 11.87
C LYS A 15 -14.93 6.19 11.54
N SER A 16 -14.58 7.35 12.09
CA SER A 16 -15.26 8.62 11.81
C SER A 16 -14.91 9.16 10.43
N GLY A 17 -15.81 9.95 9.84
CA GLY A 17 -15.63 10.58 8.54
C GLY A 17 -16.22 9.76 7.39
N ASN A 18 -15.92 10.19 6.17
CA ASN A 18 -16.34 9.53 4.94
C ASN A 18 -15.40 8.35 4.65
N ILE A 19 -15.98 7.25 4.15
CA ILE A 19 -15.21 6.08 3.71
C ILE A 19 -14.62 6.38 2.33
N TRP A 20 -13.36 6.01 2.14
CA TRP A 20 -12.70 5.98 0.85
C TRP A 20 -12.13 4.57 0.62
N ASP A 21 -12.19 4.11 -0.63
CA ASP A 21 -11.86 2.74 -0.99
C ASP A 21 -11.22 2.71 -2.38
N GLU A 22 -9.91 2.44 -2.41
CA GLU A 22 -9.07 2.36 -3.60
C GLU A 22 -8.76 0.89 -3.94
N LYS A 23 -9.68 -0.03 -3.62
CA LYS A 23 -9.53 -1.46 -3.96
C LYS A 23 -9.29 -1.63 -5.47
N GLY A 24 -8.29 -2.43 -5.82
CA GLY A 24 -7.90 -2.70 -7.20
C GLY A 24 -6.82 -1.76 -7.74
N HIS A 25 -6.67 -0.56 -7.16
CA HIS A 25 -5.63 0.40 -7.53
C HIS A 25 -4.28 0.01 -6.90
N ASN A 26 -3.60 -0.94 -7.53
CA ASN A 26 -2.43 -1.61 -6.97
C ASN A 26 -1.06 -1.20 -7.55
N LYS A 27 -1.03 -0.28 -8.51
CA LYS A 27 0.20 0.19 -9.16
C LYS A 27 0.43 1.66 -8.84
N ILE A 28 0.99 1.93 -7.67
CA ILE A 28 1.30 3.29 -7.23
C ILE A 28 2.50 3.81 -8.03
N PHE A 29 2.36 5.01 -8.60
CA PHE A 29 3.43 5.76 -9.22
C PHE A 29 3.95 6.85 -8.28
N GLN A 30 3.04 7.62 -7.66
CA GLN A 30 3.36 8.63 -6.65
C GLN A 30 2.40 8.59 -5.47
N ILE A 31 2.89 9.00 -4.31
CA ILE A 31 2.13 9.27 -3.09
C ILE A 31 2.38 10.72 -2.70
N PHE A 32 1.31 11.46 -2.46
CA PHE A 32 1.34 12.85 -2.00
C PHE A 32 0.81 12.85 -0.56
N ILE A 33 1.60 13.34 0.38
CA ILE A 33 1.24 13.37 1.80
C ILE A 33 1.35 14.79 2.34
N SER A 34 0.27 15.31 2.92
CA SER A 34 0.30 16.50 3.77
C SER A 34 0.21 16.05 5.23
N HIS A 35 1.11 16.54 6.07
CA HIS A 35 1.20 16.12 7.47
C HIS A 35 1.80 17.20 8.37
N ASP A 36 1.55 17.06 9.66
CA ASP A 36 2.13 17.86 10.72
C ASP A 36 2.32 16.99 11.98
N ASP A 37 1.43 17.10 12.95
CA ASP A 37 1.34 16.22 14.11
C ASP A 37 0.45 14.99 13.82
N GLU A 38 -0.33 15.06 12.74
CA GLU A 38 -1.10 13.93 12.20
C GLU A 38 -1.04 13.91 10.65
N ILE A 39 -1.73 12.95 10.04
CA ILE A 39 -1.86 12.89 8.58
C ILE A 39 -3.03 13.77 8.13
N ASN A 40 -2.75 14.97 7.61
CA ASN A 40 -3.78 15.89 7.13
C ASN A 40 -4.39 15.43 5.81
N SER A 41 -3.58 14.92 4.87
CA SER A 41 -4.09 14.32 3.65
C SER A 41 -3.20 13.28 3.03
N ILE A 42 -3.81 12.36 2.30
CA ILE A 42 -3.13 11.45 1.37
C ILE A 42 -3.83 11.50 0.01
N GLN A 43 -3.05 11.52 -1.05
CA GLN A 43 -3.50 11.31 -2.42
C GLN A 43 -2.50 10.41 -3.16
N PHE A 44 -2.99 9.62 -4.08
CA PHE A 44 -2.19 8.69 -4.88
C PHE A 44 -2.31 9.01 -6.36
N GLN A 45 -1.21 8.79 -7.10
CA GLN A 45 -1.24 8.67 -8.54
C GLN A 45 -0.91 7.22 -8.92
N TYR A 46 -1.79 6.61 -9.71
CA TYR A 46 -1.70 5.22 -10.13
C TYR A 46 -1.32 5.10 -11.60
N ALA A 47 -0.55 4.06 -11.93
CA ALA A 47 -0.25 3.68 -13.32
C ALA A 47 -1.27 2.65 -13.83
N GLU A 48 -2.16 3.09 -14.71
CA GLU A 48 -3.29 2.30 -15.22
C GLU A 48 -3.37 2.39 -16.73
N ASN A 49 -3.40 1.22 -17.40
CA ASN A 49 -3.54 1.12 -18.86
C ASN A 49 -2.58 2.02 -19.66
N GLY A 50 -1.35 2.22 -19.17
CA GLY A 50 -0.35 3.07 -19.80
C GLY A 50 -0.49 4.57 -19.51
N THR A 51 -1.43 4.95 -18.66
CA THR A 51 -1.69 6.34 -18.23
C THR A 51 -1.48 6.51 -16.73
N LEU A 52 -1.40 7.76 -16.29
CA LEU A 52 -1.33 8.12 -14.87
C LEU A 52 -2.67 8.71 -14.44
N VAL A 53 -3.33 8.05 -13.47
CA VAL A 53 -4.63 8.44 -12.94
C VAL A 53 -4.45 8.95 -11.51
N LEU A 54 -4.98 10.13 -11.23
CA LEU A 54 -4.94 10.71 -9.88
C LEU A 54 -6.21 10.30 -9.13
N SER A 55 -6.04 9.81 -7.90
CA SER A 55 -7.15 9.50 -6.98
C SER A 55 -7.74 10.77 -6.36
N ASP A 56 -8.89 10.61 -5.70
CA ASP A 56 -9.46 11.66 -4.87
C ASP A 56 -8.55 11.99 -3.69
N LEU A 57 -8.49 13.28 -3.35
CA LEU A 57 -7.79 13.74 -2.15
C LEU A 57 -8.55 13.26 -0.90
N GLN A 58 -7.87 12.53 -0.02
CA GLN A 58 -8.42 12.13 1.28
C GLN A 58 -7.91 13.09 2.35
N GLY A 59 -8.80 13.88 2.96
CA GLY A 59 -8.42 14.90 3.95
C GLY A 59 -8.32 16.31 3.35
N ARG A 60 -7.41 17.13 3.89
CA ARG A 60 -7.13 18.51 3.40
C ARG A 60 -5.63 18.78 3.26
N SER A 61 -5.27 19.55 2.25
CA SER A 61 -3.87 19.82 1.89
C SER A 61 -3.31 21.13 2.46
N ASP A 62 -3.74 21.55 3.65
CA ASP A 62 -3.26 22.76 4.34
C ASP A 62 -2.38 22.46 5.56
N GLY A 63 -1.84 21.23 5.63
CA GLY A 63 -0.83 20.86 6.62
C GLY A 63 0.49 21.63 6.42
N TYR A 64 1.28 21.74 7.49
CA TYR A 64 2.54 22.51 7.47
C TYR A 64 3.70 21.81 6.75
N LYS A 65 3.62 20.50 6.54
CA LYS A 65 4.60 19.72 5.77
C LYS A 65 3.90 19.02 4.61
N PHE A 66 4.63 18.88 3.50
CA PHE A 66 4.15 18.18 2.32
C PHE A 66 5.29 17.41 1.67
N ASP A 67 5.06 16.13 1.40
CA ASP A 67 6.04 15.22 0.82
C ASP A 67 5.47 14.52 -0.42
N VAL A 68 6.34 14.29 -1.39
CA VAL A 68 6.04 13.50 -2.58
C VAL A 68 6.96 12.30 -2.62
N VAL A 69 6.37 11.12 -2.54
CA VAL A 69 7.07 9.85 -2.73
C VAL A 69 6.85 9.41 -4.17
N LYS A 70 7.94 9.26 -4.93
CA LYS A 70 7.91 8.67 -6.28
C LYS A 70 8.53 7.29 -6.22
N LEU A 71 7.74 6.27 -6.55
CA LEU A 71 8.25 4.91 -6.63
C LEU A 71 8.95 4.68 -7.96
N ASN A 72 9.99 3.84 -7.98
CA ASN A 72 10.62 3.37 -9.21
C ASN A 72 9.72 2.35 -9.94
N HIS A 73 8.56 2.78 -10.43
CA HIS A 73 7.62 1.92 -11.13
C HIS A 73 8.19 1.43 -12.47
N PRO A 74 8.06 0.14 -12.84
CA PRO A 74 7.32 -0.91 -12.13
C PRO A 74 8.19 -1.78 -11.21
N SER A 75 9.47 -1.48 -10.99
CA SER A 75 10.34 -2.35 -10.18
C SER A 75 10.09 -2.20 -8.67
N GLU A 76 9.61 -1.04 -8.23
CA GLU A 76 9.28 -0.74 -6.84
C GLU A 76 7.78 -0.84 -6.53
N TYR A 77 7.44 -1.45 -5.40
CA TYR A 77 6.06 -1.67 -4.97
C TYR A 77 5.98 -1.80 -3.44
N VAL A 78 4.80 -1.49 -2.90
CA VAL A 78 4.53 -1.57 -1.46
C VAL A 78 4.51 -3.02 -0.99
N THR A 79 5.27 -3.30 0.07
CA THR A 79 5.36 -4.61 0.73
C THR A 79 4.87 -4.56 2.18
N TRP A 80 4.84 -3.38 2.80
CA TRP A 80 4.27 -3.19 4.13
C TRP A 80 3.91 -1.72 4.37
N ILE A 81 3.05 -1.48 5.35
CA ILE A 81 2.87 -0.16 5.96
C ILE A 81 2.98 -0.25 7.48
N SER A 82 3.53 0.79 8.10
CA SER A 82 3.55 0.92 9.55
C SER A 82 3.24 2.36 9.95
N GLY A 83 3.11 2.60 11.24
CA GLY A 83 2.90 3.95 11.75
C GLY A 83 2.30 3.92 13.13
N PHE A 84 1.72 5.04 13.54
CA PHE A 84 1.12 5.19 14.85
C PHE A 84 -0.31 5.70 14.73
N LYS A 85 -1.18 5.22 15.63
CA LYS A 85 -2.48 5.83 15.89
C LYS A 85 -2.52 6.40 17.30
N ASN A 86 -3.29 7.45 17.48
CA ASN A 86 -3.53 8.01 18.79
C ASN A 86 -4.23 6.98 19.69
N ASN A 87 -3.81 6.84 20.95
CA ASN A 87 -4.41 5.84 21.82
C ASN A 87 -5.84 6.21 22.26
N ASN A 88 -6.15 7.50 22.36
CA ASN A 88 -7.41 8.00 22.91
C ASN A 88 -8.53 8.04 21.85
N ASN A 89 -8.30 8.75 20.75
CA ASN A 89 -9.32 8.92 19.69
C ASN A 89 -9.07 8.00 18.48
N SER A 90 -8.00 7.21 18.51
CA SER A 90 -7.60 6.34 17.39
C SER A 90 -7.33 7.08 16.08
N HIS A 91 -7.09 8.39 16.03
CA HIS A 91 -6.70 9.06 14.78
C HIS A 91 -5.37 8.51 14.24
N LEU A 92 -5.21 8.51 12.92
CA LEU A 92 -3.95 8.17 12.27
C LEU A 92 -2.94 9.31 12.48
N ILE A 93 -1.87 9.03 13.21
CA ILE A 93 -0.86 10.02 13.60
C ILE A 93 0.30 10.03 12.63
N SER A 94 0.77 8.84 12.25
CA SER A 94 1.88 8.74 11.32
C SER A 94 1.77 7.52 10.44
N ILE A 95 2.47 7.58 9.30
CA ILE A 95 2.57 6.46 8.36
C ILE A 95 3.97 6.40 7.73
N THR A 96 4.45 5.17 7.60
CA THR A 96 5.65 4.81 6.83
C THR A 96 5.22 3.80 5.77
N PHE A 97 5.63 4.06 4.53
CA PHE A 97 5.42 3.13 3.41
C PHE A 97 6.68 2.31 3.20
N GLY A 98 6.57 1.01 3.38
CA GLY A 98 7.61 0.05 3.06
C GLY A 98 7.50 -0.49 1.66
N THR A 99 8.60 -0.52 0.93
CA THR A 99 8.69 -1.09 -0.42
C THR A 99 9.71 -2.21 -0.46
N ASN A 100 9.76 -2.94 -1.57
CA ASN A 100 10.83 -3.89 -1.86
C ASN A 100 12.20 -3.21 -2.09
N HIS A 101 12.27 -1.88 -2.17
CA HIS A 101 13.52 -1.13 -2.32
C HIS A 101 13.93 -0.33 -1.07
N GLY A 102 13.05 -0.23 -0.06
CA GLY A 102 13.35 0.54 1.14
C GLY A 102 12.08 1.00 1.86
N GLN A 103 12.11 2.21 2.39
CA GLN A 103 10.97 2.80 3.10
C GLN A 103 10.93 4.32 2.91
N TYR A 104 9.74 4.88 3.03
CA TYR A 104 9.48 6.32 2.98
C TYR A 104 8.67 6.76 4.20
N GLY A 105 9.13 7.82 4.88
CA GLY A 105 8.58 8.30 6.13
C GLY A 105 9.48 7.99 7.34
N PRO A 106 8.96 8.08 8.58
CA PRO A 106 7.55 8.34 8.89
C PRO A 106 7.11 9.75 8.48
N PHE A 107 5.89 9.86 8.00
CA PHE A 107 5.17 11.12 7.84
C PHE A 107 4.22 11.29 9.03
N GLY A 108 4.06 12.51 9.53
CA GLY A 108 3.43 12.80 10.82
C GLY A 108 4.39 12.65 12.00
N GLN A 109 3.94 13.03 13.20
CA GLN A 109 4.80 13.06 14.38
C GLN A 109 4.15 12.31 15.55
N SER A 110 4.62 11.09 15.82
CA SER A 110 4.16 10.33 16.98
C SER A 110 4.81 10.80 18.27
N THR A 111 4.06 10.59 19.36
CA THR A 111 4.48 10.82 20.74
C THR A 111 4.56 9.48 21.47
N GLY A 112 5.21 9.44 22.64
CA GLY A 112 5.35 8.21 23.43
C GLY A 112 4.03 7.60 23.94
N LYS A 113 2.87 8.23 23.69
CA LYS A 113 1.54 7.72 24.08
C LYS A 113 0.79 7.03 22.94
N ASP A 114 1.29 7.12 21.71
CA ASP A 114 0.61 6.59 20.53
C ASP A 114 0.89 5.09 20.36
N LYS A 115 -0.06 4.38 19.73
CA LYS A 115 0.03 2.93 19.52
C LYS A 115 0.52 2.63 18.11
N GLU A 116 1.62 1.90 18.03
CA GLU A 116 2.17 1.42 16.76
C GLU A 116 1.24 0.41 16.08
N PHE A 117 1.25 0.42 14.74
CA PHE A 117 0.70 -0.63 13.90
C PHE A 117 1.69 -1.02 12.80
N LEU A 118 1.53 -2.25 12.30
CA LEU A 118 2.33 -2.78 11.20
C LEU A 118 1.50 -3.80 10.41
N PHE A 119 1.37 -3.59 9.10
CA PHE A 119 0.78 -4.54 8.16
C PHE A 119 1.86 -4.99 7.18
N ARG A 120 2.27 -6.26 7.25
CA ARG A 120 3.21 -6.89 6.32
C ARG A 120 2.44 -7.66 5.26
N LEU A 121 2.69 -7.34 3.98
CA LEU A 121 1.97 -7.94 2.86
C LEU A 121 2.74 -9.10 2.21
N GLY A 122 4.02 -9.28 2.56
CA GLY A 122 4.92 -10.24 1.93
C GLY A 122 5.94 -9.54 1.03
N GLU A 123 6.84 -10.33 0.45
CA GLU A 123 7.87 -9.83 -0.48
C GLU A 123 7.37 -9.77 -1.93
N ASP A 124 6.28 -10.47 -2.25
CA ASP A 124 5.66 -10.46 -3.57
C ASP A 124 4.79 -9.22 -3.80
N ARG A 125 4.40 -8.98 -5.06
CA ARG A 125 3.46 -7.89 -5.45
C ARG A 125 2.02 -8.20 -5.03
N GLN A 126 1.79 -8.20 -3.72
CA GLN A 126 0.51 -8.55 -3.12
C GLN A 126 -0.30 -7.33 -2.68
N PHE A 127 0.24 -6.12 -2.79
CA PHE A 127 -0.58 -4.92 -2.58
C PHE A 127 -1.76 -4.89 -3.56
N GLY A 128 -2.95 -4.61 -3.04
CA GLY A 128 -4.22 -4.66 -3.77
C GLY A 128 -5.02 -3.36 -3.73
N GLY A 129 -4.50 -2.30 -3.10
CA GLY A 129 -5.20 -1.03 -2.91
C GLY A 129 -5.27 -0.62 -1.44
N PHE A 130 -5.63 0.64 -1.20
CA PHE A 130 -5.85 1.18 0.15
C PHE A 130 -7.35 1.34 0.42
N HIS A 131 -7.71 1.48 1.69
CA HIS A 131 -9.03 1.92 2.12
C HIS A 131 -8.91 2.66 3.44
N GLY A 132 -9.92 3.40 3.83
CA GLY A 132 -9.92 4.06 5.13
C GLY A 132 -11.09 5.00 5.31
N THR A 133 -10.88 5.96 6.19
CA THR A 133 -11.80 7.07 6.41
C THR A 133 -11.04 8.39 6.49
N ALA A 134 -11.69 9.46 6.05
CA ALA A 134 -11.19 10.82 6.15
C ALA A 134 -12.36 11.78 6.36
N ASP A 135 -12.10 12.91 7.02
CA ASP A 135 -13.03 14.04 7.03
C ASP A 135 -12.38 15.26 6.37
N ASN A 136 -13.03 16.42 6.46
CA ASN A 136 -12.52 17.65 5.87
C ASN A 136 -11.25 18.19 6.57
N ASN A 137 -10.74 17.53 7.63
CA ASN A 137 -9.60 17.97 8.42
C ASN A 137 -8.39 17.03 8.33
N SER A 138 -8.61 15.71 8.32
CA SER A 138 -7.52 14.74 8.29
C SER A 138 -7.93 13.34 7.85
N VAL A 139 -6.93 12.54 7.49
CA VAL A 139 -7.07 11.09 7.31
C VAL A 139 -7.26 10.48 8.69
N LYS A 140 -8.39 9.81 8.91
CA LYS A 140 -8.76 9.24 10.22
C LYS A 140 -8.30 7.81 10.37
N SER A 141 -8.31 7.04 9.28
CA SER A 141 -7.86 5.66 9.28
C SER A 141 -7.32 5.23 7.93
N ILE A 142 -6.49 4.19 7.95
CA ILE A 142 -5.96 3.56 6.76
C ILE A 142 -5.90 2.04 6.92
N GLY A 143 -6.16 1.33 5.84
CA GLY A 143 -6.04 -0.11 5.72
C GLY A 143 -5.60 -0.47 4.31
N VAL A 144 -5.34 -1.76 4.11
CA VAL A 144 -4.77 -2.28 2.86
C VAL A 144 -5.60 -3.46 2.40
N TYR A 145 -5.78 -3.57 1.09
CA TYR A 145 -6.16 -4.83 0.46
C TYR A 145 -4.92 -5.62 0.09
N LEU A 146 -4.89 -6.89 0.45
CA LEU A 146 -3.88 -7.84 0.02
C LEU A 146 -4.49 -8.73 -1.06
N LYS A 147 -3.79 -8.86 -2.19
CA LYS A 147 -4.07 -9.79 -3.27
C LYS A 147 -3.19 -11.04 -3.09
N PRO A 148 -3.77 -12.20 -2.72
CA PRO A 148 -3.00 -13.43 -2.57
C PRO A 148 -2.32 -13.84 -3.88
N VAL A 149 -1.14 -14.46 -3.76
CA VAL A 149 -0.49 -15.09 -4.92
C VAL A 149 -1.32 -16.30 -5.32
N ALA A 150 -1.91 -16.24 -6.53
CA ALA A 150 -2.78 -17.30 -7.04
C ALA A 150 -2.05 -18.38 -7.84
N ILE A 151 -0.80 -18.10 -8.28
CA ILE A 151 -0.01 -19.00 -9.11
C ILE A 151 1.33 -19.25 -8.41
N LEU A 152 1.64 -20.51 -8.17
CA LEU A 152 2.91 -20.96 -7.62
C LEU A 152 3.95 -21.03 -8.76
N ASP A 153 4.53 -19.89 -9.13
CA ASP A 153 5.49 -19.80 -10.24
C ASP A 153 6.84 -20.52 -9.98
N SER A 154 7.04 -21.11 -8.80
CA SER A 154 8.27 -21.82 -8.42
C SER A 154 8.29 -23.33 -8.74
N PHE A 155 7.20 -23.92 -9.24
CA PHE A 155 7.20 -25.34 -9.68
C PHE A 155 7.20 -25.52 -11.20
N THR A 156 6.78 -24.51 -11.98
CA THR A 156 6.63 -24.67 -13.44
C THR A 156 7.92 -24.44 -14.22
N LYS A 157 8.90 -23.70 -13.68
CA LYS A 157 10.22 -23.56 -14.33
C LYS A 157 11.08 -24.83 -14.20
N THR A 158 11.00 -25.52 -13.06
CA THR A 158 11.80 -26.72 -12.80
C THR A 158 11.26 -27.94 -13.53
N ASP A 159 9.93 -28.11 -13.58
CA ASP A 159 9.31 -29.24 -14.31
C ASP A 159 9.41 -29.11 -15.83
N LYS A 160 9.43 -27.89 -16.36
CA LYS A 160 9.61 -27.67 -17.82
C LYS A 160 11.05 -27.91 -18.26
N ALA A 161 12.02 -27.53 -17.44
CA ALA A 161 13.44 -27.79 -17.69
C ALA A 161 13.80 -29.29 -17.59
N LEU A 162 13.17 -30.04 -16.68
CA LEU A 162 13.36 -31.49 -16.58
C LEU A 162 12.78 -32.24 -17.80
N LYS A 163 11.59 -31.84 -18.28
CA LYS A 163 10.97 -32.45 -19.46
C LYS A 163 11.67 -32.11 -20.78
N GLU A 164 12.26 -30.92 -20.90
CA GLU A 164 13.03 -30.54 -22.08
C GLU A 164 14.46 -31.12 -22.07
N GLY A 165 15.01 -31.43 -20.90
CA GLY A 165 16.31 -32.10 -20.75
C GLY A 165 16.29 -33.61 -21.07
N GLU A 166 15.21 -34.32 -20.73
CA GLU A 166 15.07 -35.78 -20.97
C GLU A 166 14.84 -36.15 -22.45
N ASN A 167 14.51 -35.18 -23.32
CA ASN A 167 14.17 -35.46 -24.72
C ASN A 167 15.39 -35.57 -25.66
N TRP A 168 16.60 -35.25 -25.18
CA TRP A 168 17.83 -35.32 -25.98
C TRP A 168 18.63 -36.62 -25.79
N GLU A 169 18.33 -37.44 -24.78
CA GLU A 169 19.05 -38.69 -24.50
C GLU A 169 18.50 -39.92 -25.25
N MET A 170 17.42 -39.77 -26.04
CA MET A 170 16.74 -40.87 -26.75
C MET A 170 16.97 -40.88 -28.27
N LEU A 171 17.89 -40.04 -28.80
CA LEU A 171 18.18 -39.92 -30.24
C LEU A 171 19.66 -40.17 -30.61
N GLY A 172 20.40 -40.90 -29.76
CA GLY A 172 21.78 -41.34 -30.03
C GLY A 172 21.87 -42.77 -30.51
#